data_AF-A0A3B0TKN7-F1
#
_entry.id   AF-A0A3B0TKN7-F1
#
_cell.length_a   1.000
_cell.length_b   1.000
_cell.length_c   1.000
_cell.angle_alpha   90.00
_cell.angle_beta   90.00
_cell.angle_gamma   90.00
#
_symmetry.space_group_name_H-M   'P 1'
#
loop_
_entity.id
_entity.type
_entity.pdbx_description
1 polymer ?
#
loop_
_entity_poly.entity_id
_entity_poly.type
_entity_poly.pdbx_seq_one_letter_code
_entity_poly.pdbx_strand_id
1 'polypeptide(L)'
;QAARISGGRPGLAVALATEPAVAAFRDAWLGVPEKLTDHPGDAYRLVTEVLDATEPLLSAVKRRQEHETETEFPEGNVPKNIVERQQREVARASDALYATGLELLATFYRDTAAAQFGAPVQNTDIPAASLTRVTSTVALENAQRVLETIGALKANQRPQLALATLFIDLGADG
;
A
#
# COMPACT_ATOMS: atom_id res chain seq x y z
N GLN A 1 16.71 -13.33 -0.90
CA GLN A 1 17.25 -12.27 -1.77
C GLN A 1 16.43 -10.98 -1.59
N ALA A 2 16.28 -10.49 -0.35
CA ALA A 2 15.33 -9.43 0.05
C ALA A 2 15.98 -8.02 0.21
N ALA A 3 17.27 -7.90 -0.10
CA ALA A 3 18.09 -6.73 0.24
C ALA A 3 18.10 -5.61 -0.82
N ARG A 4 17.26 -5.67 -1.86
CA ARG A 4 17.25 -4.64 -2.93
C ARG A 4 16.03 -3.72 -2.97
N ILE A 5 15.02 -3.94 -2.12
CA ILE A 5 13.79 -3.13 -2.11
C ILE A 5 13.77 -2.11 -0.94
N SER A 6 14.60 -2.29 0.09
CA SER A 6 14.66 -1.37 1.22
C SER A 6 15.68 -0.26 0.96
N GLY A 7 15.19 0.95 0.67
CA GLY A 7 15.97 2.19 0.66
C GLY A 7 16.57 2.54 2.03
N GLY A 8 17.57 1.76 2.47
CA GLY A 8 18.44 2.09 3.59
C GLY A 8 17.93 1.75 4.99
N ARG A 9 16.91 0.89 5.15
CA ARG A 9 16.50 0.40 6.49
C ARG A 9 16.31 -1.13 6.53
N PRO A 10 17.41 -1.89 6.65
CA PRO A 10 17.38 -3.35 6.70
C PRO A 10 16.70 -3.93 7.96
N GLY A 11 16.71 -3.19 9.07
CA GLY A 11 16.14 -3.66 10.34
C GLY A 11 14.62 -3.63 10.44
N LEU A 12 13.94 -2.79 9.65
CA LEU A 12 12.48 -2.64 9.70
C LEU A 12 11.77 -3.74 8.89
N ALA A 13 12.31 -4.11 7.73
CA ALA A 13 11.70 -5.06 6.81
C ALA A 13 11.69 -6.52 7.33
N VAL A 14 12.62 -6.88 8.22
CA VAL A 14 12.68 -8.23 8.84
C VAL A 14 11.87 -8.29 10.14
N ALA A 15 11.79 -7.19 10.91
CA ALA A 15 10.97 -7.12 12.13
C ALA A 15 9.47 -7.06 11.79
N LEU A 16 9.09 -6.37 10.72
CA LEU A 16 7.70 -6.18 10.29
C LEU A 16 7.07 -7.42 9.62
N ALA A 17 7.86 -8.38 9.14
CA ALA A 17 7.35 -9.56 8.44
C ALA A 17 6.53 -10.53 9.34
N THR A 18 6.46 -10.28 10.65
CA THR A 18 5.68 -11.10 11.62
C THR A 18 4.64 -10.30 12.40
N GLU A 19 4.49 -9.00 12.14
CA GLU A 19 3.50 -8.17 12.82
C GLU A 19 2.10 -8.35 12.18
N PRO A 20 1.04 -8.62 12.97
CA PRO A 20 -0.33 -8.79 12.44
C PRO A 20 -0.82 -7.62 11.58
N ALA A 21 -0.40 -6.39 11.91
CA ALA A 21 -0.75 -5.20 11.15
C ALA A 21 -0.15 -5.19 9.74
N VAL A 22 1.04 -5.77 9.55
CA VAL A 22 1.72 -5.82 8.26
C VAL A 22 1.11 -6.91 7.38
N ALA A 23 0.73 -8.04 7.97
CA ALA A 23 -0.05 -9.08 7.29
C ALA A 23 -1.41 -8.51 6.84
N ALA A 24 -2.15 -7.86 7.73
CA ALA A 24 -3.44 -7.23 7.40
C ALA A 24 -3.31 -6.16 6.31
N PHE A 25 -2.26 -5.33 6.36
CA PHE A 25 -1.96 -4.37 5.30
C PHE A 25 -1.73 -5.08 3.96
N ARG A 26 -0.87 -6.10 3.93
CA ARG A 26 -0.59 -6.87 2.70
C ARG A 26 -1.86 -7.52 2.14
N ASP A 27 -2.64 -8.17 3.00
CA ASP A 27 -3.85 -8.89 2.60
C ASP A 27 -4.92 -7.93 2.07
N ALA A 28 -5.06 -6.74 2.66
CA ALA A 28 -5.96 -5.71 2.16
C ALA A 28 -5.60 -5.30 0.72
N TRP A 29 -4.32 -5.06 0.44
CA TRP A 29 -3.86 -4.66 -0.90
C TRP A 29 -3.93 -5.79 -1.93
N LEU A 30 -3.48 -6.99 -1.58
CA LEU A 30 -3.50 -8.14 -2.50
C LEU A 30 -4.90 -8.72 -2.70
N GLY A 31 -5.83 -8.43 -1.79
CA GLY A 31 -7.24 -8.80 -1.91
C GLY A 31 -8.07 -7.83 -2.75
N VAL A 32 -7.56 -6.64 -3.10
CA VAL A 32 -8.29 -5.65 -3.93
C VAL A 32 -8.80 -6.27 -5.23
N PRO A 33 -7.97 -6.95 -6.06
CA PRO A 33 -8.42 -7.50 -7.35
C PRO A 33 -9.59 -8.47 -7.23
N GLU A 34 -9.72 -9.18 -6.10
CA GLU A 34 -10.82 -10.10 -5.89
C GLU A 34 -12.15 -9.40 -5.63
N LYS A 35 -12.10 -8.21 -5.06
CA LYS A 35 -13.27 -7.46 -4.60
C LYS A 35 -13.71 -6.38 -5.58
N LEU A 36 -12.90 -6.10 -6.62
CA LEU A 36 -13.24 -5.15 -7.66
C LEU A 36 -14.45 -5.62 -8.48
N THR A 37 -15.30 -4.66 -8.80
CA THR A 37 -16.50 -4.78 -9.64
C THR A 37 -16.57 -3.55 -10.55
N ASP A 38 -17.49 -3.58 -11.52
CA ASP A 38 -17.80 -2.43 -12.38
C ASP A 38 -18.57 -1.31 -11.65
N HIS A 39 -18.89 -1.47 -10.37
CA HIS A 39 -19.64 -0.52 -9.57
C HIS A 39 -18.72 0.49 -8.86
N PRO A 40 -18.81 1.80 -9.15
CA PRO A 40 -17.95 2.80 -8.53
C PRO A 40 -18.05 2.86 -6.99
N GLY A 41 -19.21 2.50 -6.42
CA GLY A 41 -19.41 2.45 -4.97
C GLY A 41 -18.51 1.43 -4.28
N ASP A 42 -18.24 0.29 -4.92
CA ASP A 42 -17.34 -0.72 -4.40
C ASP A 42 -15.88 -0.25 -4.41
N ALA A 43 -15.48 0.52 -5.43
CA ALA A 43 -14.16 1.13 -5.48
C ALA A 43 -13.92 2.08 -4.29
N TYR A 44 -14.86 2.97 -3.97
CA TYR A 44 -14.73 3.84 -2.79
C TYR A 44 -14.69 3.07 -1.47
N ARG A 45 -15.48 1.99 -1.36
CA ARG A 45 -15.44 1.11 -0.18
C ARG A 45 -14.08 0.43 -0.04
N LEU A 46 -13.48 -0.02 -1.14
CA LEU A 46 -12.14 -0.61 -1.15
C LEU A 46 -11.04 0.40 -0.83
N VAL A 47 -11.20 1.66 -1.26
CA VAL A 47 -10.31 2.75 -0.82
C VAL A 47 -10.34 2.87 0.69
N THR A 48 -11.53 2.93 1.31
CA THR A 48 -11.63 2.96 2.78
C THR A 48 -10.94 1.76 3.41
N GLU A 49 -11.14 0.55 2.87
CA GLU A 49 -10.52 -0.67 3.40
C GLU A 49 -8.98 -0.60 3.41
N VAL A 50 -8.35 -0.17 2.32
CA VAL A 50 -6.87 -0.08 2.26
C VAL A 50 -6.32 1.07 3.12
N LEU A 51 -7.08 2.17 3.27
CA LEU A 51 -6.71 3.26 4.18
C LEU A 51 -6.79 2.81 5.64
N ASP A 52 -7.85 2.10 6.02
CA ASP A 52 -8.04 1.55 7.36
C ASP A 52 -6.96 0.52 7.70
N ALA A 53 -6.56 -0.31 6.73
CA ALA A 53 -5.44 -1.25 6.89
C ALA A 53 -4.07 -0.55 7.03
N THR A 54 -3.96 0.71 6.60
CA THR A 54 -2.73 1.52 6.71
C THR A 54 -2.61 2.20 8.08
N GLU A 55 -3.74 2.54 8.72
CA GLU A 55 -3.77 3.31 9.97
C GLU A 55 -3.02 2.66 11.14
N PRO A 56 -3.07 1.32 11.37
CA PRO A 56 -2.29 0.68 12.45
C PRO A 56 -0.77 0.91 12.31
N LEU A 57 -0.27 0.89 11.08
CA LEU A 57 1.15 1.12 10.80
C LEU A 57 1.53 2.59 11.04
N LEU A 58 0.65 3.54 10.69
CA LEU A 58 0.83 4.95 10.99
C LEU A 58 0.72 5.25 12.49
N SER A 59 -0.19 4.57 13.18
CA SER A 59 -0.37 4.69 14.63
C SER A 59 0.88 4.26 15.40
N ALA A 60 1.65 3.29 14.89
CA ALA A 60 2.96 2.95 15.48
C ALA A 60 3.96 4.11 15.38
N VAL A 61 3.96 4.86 14.27
CA VAL A 61 4.79 6.07 14.11
C VAL A 61 4.35 7.17 15.06
N LYS A 62 3.04 7.43 15.14
CA LYS A 62 2.45 8.44 16.04
C LYS A 62 2.77 8.15 17.50
N ARG A 63 2.59 6.90 17.96
CA ARG A 63 2.94 6.47 19.34
C ARG A 63 4.42 6.67 19.65
N ARG A 64 5.31 6.39 18.68
CA ARG A 64 6.74 6.65 18.86
C ARG A 64 7.02 8.14 19.08
N GLN A 65 6.38 9.00 18.28
CA GLN A 65 6.52 10.45 18.38
C GLN A 65 5.95 10.99 19.69
N GLU A 66 4.80 10.47 20.14
CA GLU A 66 4.21 10.80 21.45
C GLU A 66 5.19 10.46 22.57
N HIS A 67 5.76 9.25 22.57
CA HIS A 67 6.73 8.84 23.58
C HIS A 67 8.02 9.69 23.58
N GLU A 68 8.56 10.01 22.40
CA GLU A 68 9.69 10.94 22.25
C GLU A 68 9.34 12.32 22.85
N THR A 69 8.12 12.79 22.62
CA THR A 69 7.63 14.11 23.07
C THR A 69 7.43 14.15 24.58
N GLU A 70 6.82 13.12 25.16
CA GLU A 70 6.64 12.98 26.61
C GLU A 70 7.98 12.93 27.35
N THR A 71 9.00 12.31 26.72
CA THR A 71 10.34 12.18 27.31
C THR A 71 11.13 13.49 27.22
N GLU A 72 11.08 14.18 26.08
CA GLU A 72 11.84 15.43 25.85
C GLU A 72 11.16 16.67 26.44
N PHE A 73 9.83 16.68 26.52
CA PHE A 73 9.02 17.83 26.95
C PHE A 73 7.95 17.42 27.98
N PRO A 74 8.34 16.92 29.17
CA PRO A 74 7.41 16.40 30.18
C PRO A 74 6.43 17.45 30.73
N GLU A 75 6.77 18.74 30.65
CA GLU A 75 5.91 19.85 31.08
C GLU A 75 4.91 20.32 29.99
N GLY A 76 4.89 19.68 28.82
CA GLY A 76 3.87 19.91 27.79
C GLY A 76 4.09 21.14 26.89
N ASN A 77 5.24 21.81 26.97
CA ASN A 77 5.56 22.97 26.12
C ASN A 77 6.39 22.57 24.89
N VAL A 78 5.77 21.79 24.01
CA VAL A 78 6.43 21.26 22.81
C VAL A 78 6.61 22.37 21.75
N PRO A 79 7.84 22.65 21.30
CA PRO A 79 8.07 23.67 20.29
C PRO A 79 7.36 23.37 18.95
N LYS A 80 6.81 24.41 18.31
CA LYS A 80 6.05 24.31 17.05
C LYS A 80 6.83 23.59 15.94
N ASN A 81 8.14 23.82 15.84
CA ASN A 81 9.00 23.18 14.84
C ASN A 81 9.11 21.65 15.02
N ILE A 82 8.98 21.14 16.26
CA ILE A 82 8.96 19.71 16.55
C ILE A 82 7.65 19.11 16.05
N VAL A 83 6.51 19.74 16.38
CA VAL A 83 5.18 19.33 15.90
C VAL A 83 5.13 19.30 14.37
N GLU A 84 5.60 20.35 13.70
CA GLU A 84 5.64 20.43 12.23
C GLU A 84 6.60 19.38 11.61
N ARG A 85 7.69 19.03 12.29
CA ARG A 85 8.58 17.94 11.86
C ARG A 85 7.86 16.59 11.96
N GLN A 86 7.19 16.31 13.09
CA GLN A 86 6.47 15.06 13.31
C GLN A 86 5.33 14.88 12.31
N GLN A 87 4.54 15.93 12.05
CA GLN A 87 3.50 15.92 11.02
C GLN A 87 4.05 15.58 9.63
N ARG A 88 5.20 16.14 9.26
CA ARG A 88 5.87 15.82 7.98
C ARG A 88 6.40 14.40 7.94
N GLU A 89 6.88 13.86 9.06
CA GLU A 89 7.30 12.47 9.14
C GLU A 89 6.11 11.51 8.97
N VAL A 90 4.98 11.80 9.61
CA VAL A 90 3.74 11.01 9.43
C VAL A 90 3.24 11.09 8.00
N ALA A 91 3.24 12.28 7.38
CA ALA A 91 2.85 12.44 5.98
C ALA A 91 3.75 11.60 5.05
N ARG A 92 5.07 11.66 5.23
CA ARG A 92 6.02 10.84 4.44
C ARG A 92 5.83 9.34 4.68
N ALA A 93 5.55 8.93 5.91
CA ALA A 93 5.26 7.54 6.23
C ALA A 93 3.98 7.08 5.53
N SER A 94 2.94 7.91 5.51
CA SER A 94 1.71 7.64 4.79
C SER A 94 1.94 7.47 3.29
N ASP A 95 2.68 8.39 2.67
CA ASP A 95 3.00 8.31 1.24
C ASP A 95 3.80 7.05 0.90
N ALA A 96 4.77 6.69 1.75
CA ALA A 96 5.56 5.48 1.59
C ALA A 96 4.72 4.21 1.72
N LEU A 97 3.75 4.17 2.63
CA LEU A 97 2.84 3.05 2.79
C LEU A 97 1.91 2.91 1.58
N TYR A 98 1.33 3.99 1.06
CA TYR A 98 0.51 3.90 -0.16
C TYR A 98 1.31 3.46 -1.37
N ALA A 99 2.55 3.95 -1.54
CA ALA A 99 3.43 3.48 -2.59
C ALA A 99 3.72 1.97 -2.44
N THR A 100 4.01 1.51 -1.22
CA THR A 100 4.25 0.08 -0.93
C THR A 100 3.01 -0.77 -1.25
N GLY A 101 1.82 -0.29 -0.90
CA GLY A 101 0.55 -0.96 -1.20
C GLY A 101 0.29 -1.09 -2.71
N LEU A 102 0.55 -0.02 -3.46
CA LEU A 102 0.47 -0.04 -4.92
C LEU A 102 1.52 -0.98 -5.54
N GLU A 103 2.73 -1.06 -4.98
CA GLU A 103 3.73 -2.04 -5.43
C GLU A 103 3.30 -3.50 -5.19
N LEU A 104 2.62 -3.78 -4.08
CA LEU A 104 1.99 -5.09 -3.83
C LEU A 104 0.91 -5.39 -4.88
N LEU A 105 0.05 -4.43 -5.18
CA LEU A 105 -0.99 -4.58 -6.21
C LEU A 105 -0.39 -4.77 -7.60
N ALA A 106 0.67 -4.06 -7.95
CA ALA A 106 1.38 -4.24 -9.21
C ALA A 106 2.03 -5.63 -9.32
N THR A 107 2.55 -6.16 -8.20
CA THR A 107 3.11 -7.53 -8.17
C THR A 107 2.04 -8.60 -8.34
N PHE A 108 0.82 -8.40 -7.84
CA PHE A 108 -0.32 -9.29 -8.14
C PHE A 108 -0.58 -9.39 -9.64
N TYR A 109 -0.68 -8.25 -10.33
CA TYR A 109 -0.94 -8.23 -11.77
C TYR A 109 0.22 -8.80 -12.58
N ARG A 110 1.47 -8.56 -12.15
CA ARG A 110 2.63 -9.23 -12.74
C ARG A 110 2.55 -10.75 -12.56
N ASP A 111 2.16 -11.24 -11.38
CA ASP A 111 2.01 -12.67 -11.10
C ASP A 111 0.84 -13.29 -11.89
N THR A 112 -0.22 -12.53 -12.15
CA THR A 112 -1.34 -12.91 -13.03
C THR A 112 -0.84 -13.16 -14.46
N ALA A 113 -0.03 -12.25 -15.00
CA ALA A 113 0.61 -12.46 -16.31
C ALA A 113 1.59 -13.64 -16.29
N ALA A 114 2.44 -13.75 -15.26
CA ALA A 114 3.42 -14.82 -15.13
C ALA A 114 2.77 -16.22 -15.08
N ALA A 115 1.69 -16.36 -14.29
CA ALA A 115 0.96 -17.62 -14.13
C ALA A 115 0.43 -18.15 -15.48
N GLN A 116 -0.03 -17.27 -16.36
CA GLN A 116 -0.58 -17.65 -17.68
C GLN A 116 0.49 -18.17 -18.66
N PHE A 117 1.75 -17.80 -18.46
CA PHE A 117 2.89 -18.29 -19.24
C PHE A 117 3.67 -19.42 -18.53
N GLY A 118 3.16 -19.94 -17.40
CA GLY A 118 3.86 -20.94 -16.60
C GLY A 118 5.17 -20.43 -15.97
N ALA A 119 5.32 -19.11 -15.85
CA ALA A 119 6.48 -18.50 -15.20
C ALA A 119 6.31 -18.49 -13.66
N PRO A 120 7.42 -18.42 -12.91
CA PRO A 120 7.35 -18.34 -11.45
C PRO A 120 6.57 -17.10 -10.97
N VAL A 121 5.66 -17.31 -10.01
CA VAL A 121 4.91 -16.25 -9.31
C VAL A 121 5.58 -15.92 -7.97
N GLN A 122 5.50 -14.67 -7.52
CA GLN A 122 6.09 -14.24 -6.25
C GLN A 122 5.15 -14.45 -5.07
N ASN A 123 3.85 -14.19 -5.25
CA ASN A 123 2.83 -14.36 -4.23
C ASN A 123 2.28 -15.79 -4.26
N THR A 124 3.10 -16.75 -3.85
CA THR A 124 2.77 -18.20 -3.90
C THR A 124 1.64 -18.62 -2.96
N ASP A 125 1.31 -17.76 -2.01
CA ASP A 125 0.21 -17.92 -1.06
C ASP A 125 -1.16 -17.51 -1.64
N ILE A 126 -1.17 -16.80 -2.78
CA ILE A 126 -2.41 -16.42 -3.48
C ILE A 126 -2.93 -17.63 -4.28
N PRO A 127 -4.23 -17.96 -4.20
CA PRO A 127 -4.81 -19.02 -5.00
C PRO A 127 -4.62 -18.79 -6.50
N ALA A 128 -4.23 -19.84 -7.23
CA ALA A 128 -4.02 -19.74 -8.68
C ALA A 128 -5.27 -19.25 -9.44
N ALA A 129 -6.47 -19.59 -8.95
CA ALA A 129 -7.73 -19.12 -9.53
C ALA A 129 -7.82 -17.58 -9.56
N SER A 130 -7.34 -16.92 -8.51
CA SER A 130 -7.33 -15.45 -8.39
C SER A 130 -6.42 -14.81 -9.44
N LEU A 131 -5.32 -15.48 -9.81
CA LEU A 131 -4.35 -15.05 -10.83
C LEU A 131 -4.81 -15.33 -12.28
N THR A 132 -6.05 -15.79 -12.48
CA THR A 132 -6.60 -16.11 -13.81
C THR A 132 -7.86 -15.30 -14.17
N ARG A 133 -8.24 -14.32 -13.32
CA ARG A 133 -9.45 -13.50 -13.52
C ARG A 133 -9.39 -12.63 -14.77
N VAL A 134 -8.23 -12.08 -15.08
CA VAL A 134 -8.01 -11.22 -16.25
C VAL A 134 -6.98 -11.84 -17.17
N THR A 135 -7.00 -11.47 -18.44
CA THR A 135 -5.99 -11.91 -19.41
C THR A 135 -4.62 -11.34 -19.08
N SER A 136 -3.54 -11.97 -19.57
CA SER A 136 -2.18 -11.46 -19.38
C SER A 136 -1.98 -10.04 -19.91
N THR A 137 -2.67 -9.67 -20.99
CA THR A 137 -2.60 -8.31 -21.56
C THR A 137 -3.22 -7.30 -20.61
N VAL A 138 -4.44 -7.56 -20.14
CA VAL A 138 -5.12 -6.70 -19.16
C VAL A 138 -4.32 -6.63 -17.85
N ALA A 139 -3.71 -7.73 -17.42
CA ALA A 139 -2.86 -7.72 -16.23
C ALA A 139 -1.65 -6.78 -16.39
N LEU A 140 -1.00 -6.76 -17.55
CA LEU A 140 0.11 -5.84 -17.81
C LEU A 140 -0.34 -4.37 -17.86
N GLU A 141 -1.49 -4.10 -18.49
CA GLU A 141 -2.10 -2.76 -18.51
C GLU A 141 -2.46 -2.29 -17.10
N ASN A 142 -3.07 -3.16 -16.30
CA ASN A 142 -3.41 -2.89 -14.90
C ASN A 142 -2.16 -2.65 -14.05
N ALA A 143 -1.11 -3.45 -14.21
CA ALA A 143 0.17 -3.21 -13.53
C ALA A 143 0.74 -1.83 -13.88
N GLN A 144 0.66 -1.42 -15.15
CA GLN A 144 1.11 -0.11 -15.60
C GLN A 144 0.30 1.04 -14.95
N ARG A 145 -1.05 0.96 -14.96
CA ARG A 145 -1.92 1.97 -14.31
C ARG A 145 -1.64 2.10 -12.81
N VAL A 146 -1.41 0.97 -12.13
CA VAL A 146 -1.04 0.95 -10.71
C VAL A 146 0.27 1.70 -10.48
N LEU A 147 1.30 1.46 -11.30
CA LEU A 147 2.59 2.16 -11.20
C LEU A 147 2.48 3.65 -11.52
N GLU A 148 1.64 4.04 -12.49
CA GLU A 148 1.35 5.44 -12.79
C GLU A 148 0.68 6.17 -11.62
N THR A 149 -0.18 5.47 -10.88
CA THR A 149 -0.83 6.00 -9.68
C THR A 149 0.19 6.34 -8.58
N ILE A 150 1.30 5.59 -8.46
CA ILE A 150 2.41 5.96 -7.57
C ILE A 150 3.00 7.31 -7.98
N GLY A 151 3.13 7.57 -9.28
CA GLY A 151 3.55 8.86 -9.82
C GLY A 151 2.57 9.98 -9.45
N ALA A 152 1.27 9.72 -9.54
CA ALA A 152 0.22 10.67 -9.20
C ALA A 152 0.22 11.05 -7.70
N LEU A 153 0.45 10.08 -6.81
CA LEU A 153 0.64 10.35 -5.38
C LEU A 153 1.87 11.21 -5.11
N LYS A 154 2.99 10.92 -5.79
CA LYS A 154 4.22 11.74 -5.70
C LYS A 154 4.02 13.17 -6.23
N ALA A 155 3.06 13.39 -7.11
CA ALA A 155 2.65 14.70 -7.61
C ALA A 155 1.66 15.43 -6.67
N ASN A 156 1.47 14.96 -5.43
CA ASN A 156 0.57 15.51 -4.41
C ASN A 156 -0.94 15.39 -4.72
N GLN A 157 -1.35 14.40 -5.53
CA GLN A 157 -2.77 14.08 -5.61
C GLN A 157 -3.27 13.51 -4.28
N ARG A 158 -4.50 13.84 -3.90
CA ARG A 158 -5.13 13.27 -2.69
C ARG A 158 -5.21 11.74 -2.82
N PRO A 159 -4.68 10.95 -1.86
CA PRO A 159 -4.65 9.50 -1.96
C PRO A 159 -6.01 8.85 -2.21
N GLN A 160 -7.04 9.31 -1.50
CA GLN A 160 -8.41 8.83 -1.68
C GLN A 160 -8.90 8.96 -3.13
N LEU A 161 -8.59 10.08 -3.79
CA LEU A 161 -9.01 10.33 -5.17
C LEU A 161 -8.19 9.49 -6.15
N ALA A 162 -6.87 9.46 -5.98
CA ALA A 162 -5.97 8.68 -6.84
C ALA A 162 -6.31 7.18 -6.80
N LEU A 163 -6.55 6.64 -5.60
CA LEU A 163 -6.92 5.24 -5.41
C LEU A 163 -8.34 4.94 -5.91
N ALA A 164 -9.29 5.86 -5.71
CA ALA A 164 -10.66 5.68 -6.21
C ALA A 164 -10.68 5.62 -7.74
N THR A 165 -9.99 6.54 -8.41
CA THR A 165 -9.85 6.53 -9.88
C THR A 165 -9.21 5.22 -10.34
N LEU A 166 -8.09 4.83 -9.74
CA LEU A 166 -7.43 3.56 -10.06
C LEU A 166 -8.38 2.36 -9.90
N PHE A 167 -9.08 2.24 -8.76
CA PHE A 167 -9.93 1.09 -8.49
C PHE A 167 -11.15 1.04 -9.40
N ILE A 168 -11.72 2.19 -9.80
CA ILE A 168 -12.78 2.25 -10.81
C ILE A 168 -12.26 1.71 -12.14
N ASP A 169 -11.09 2.17 -12.59
CA ASP A 169 -10.51 1.77 -13.87
C ASP A 169 -10.15 0.27 -13.88
N LEU A 170 -9.57 -0.23 -12.79
CA LEU A 170 -9.23 -1.66 -12.66
C LEU A 170 -10.48 -2.55 -12.61
N GLY A 171 -11.57 -2.08 -12.02
CA GLY A 171 -12.84 -2.82 -11.91
C GLY A 171 -13.61 -2.88 -13.22
N ALA A 172 -13.42 -1.91 -14.12
CA ALA A 172 -14.03 -1.93 -15.45
C ALA A 172 -13.40 -2.98 -16.40
N ASP A 173 -12.15 -3.37 -16.13
CA ASP A 173 -11.38 -4.30 -16.96
C ASP A 173 -11.39 -5.76 -16.43
N GLY A 174 -12.01 -5.99 -15.27
CA GLY A 174 -12.06 -7.29 -14.55
C GLY A 174 -13.37 -8.03 -14.68
#